data_AF-A0A7K3E3T0-F1
#
_entry.id   AF-A0A7K3E3T0-F1
#
_cell.length_a   1.000
_cell.length_b   1.000
_cell.length_c   1.000
_cell.angle_alpha   90.00
_cell.angle_beta   90.00
_cell.angle_gamma   90.00
#
_symmetry.space_group_name_H-M   'P 1'
#
loop_
_entity.id
_entity.type
_entity.pdbx_description
1 polymer ?
#
loop_
_entity_poly.entity_id
_entity_poly.type
_entity_poly.pdbx_seq_one_letter_code
_entity_poly.pdbx_strand_id
1 'polypeptide(L)'
;MVHRHHRETYYVVDEGRILEFEKGEAVARVLSATEQQMAFRFSRFGGKGVQLDEALRAKLAEAMTTGTGGADPDSGDLGGKAVPAGFTYLGQFVDHDLTLDRTQVGLGEPVPVEDLVQGRSPALDLDSLYGLGPHHGSSARFYESGGRLRTGTTLGVGFPPESTSNTDHEGFDLPRAGAAAGGTRADQRAALIPDARNDENLAVGQIHLAFIRFHNRVVDLLAERGVPEHRLFQAARDLVVKHYQWVLRTDFLPRIVDPDIVERVFTRGRRHFERPGYTRPGDLPTMPIEFSVAAYRLGHSMVRGAYQWNSVFRAGGPGPIASLGLLFRFSGTAGNLTPGPADLSDLDDPNSGENLRLPSNWIVDFRRLFDFGEIGRDDLVVPAGEFNTAKRLDTLLVDPLSTLPTGTFDGRGRPVPPPIQRNLAFRNLTRAAMVELATGPQLAARMGFKQLTEDQILRGNGGAALEGLTDTERAQLVEHTPLWFYVLREAEVNEAGPGRLTGVGGTLVAEVFHRAIEGSRRSIVKHPGWRPSLPSHRRGRFTMTDLLLFAFENDPELLNPLG
;
A
#
# COMPACT_ATOMS: atom_id res chain seq x y z
N MET A 1 0.75 20.69 15.66
CA MET A 1 -0.18 20.37 14.54
C MET A 1 0.67 19.89 13.39
N VAL A 2 0.79 18.57 13.25
CA VAL A 2 1.52 17.95 12.15
C VAL A 2 0.50 17.81 11.02
N HIS A 3 0.66 18.58 9.94
CA HIS A 3 -0.14 18.37 8.74
C HIS A 3 0.24 17.01 8.16
N ARG A 4 -0.59 15.99 8.43
CA ARG A 4 -0.45 14.63 7.92
C ARG A 4 -0.92 14.63 6.47
N HIS A 5 -0.05 15.00 5.54
CA HIS A 5 -0.43 15.07 4.14
C HIS A 5 -0.52 13.67 3.51
N HIS A 6 -1.75 13.26 3.19
CA HIS A 6 -1.99 12.77 1.83
C HIS A 6 -1.43 13.85 0.89
N ARG A 7 -0.54 13.50 -0.04
CA ARG A 7 0.10 14.49 -0.91
C ARG A 7 -0.95 15.09 -1.84
N GLU A 8 -1.55 16.18 -1.39
CA GLU A 8 -2.35 17.13 -2.16
C GLU A 8 -1.46 18.19 -2.83
N THR A 9 -0.15 17.99 -2.73
CA THR A 9 0.93 18.91 -3.05
C THR A 9 1.94 18.14 -3.90
N TYR A 10 2.00 18.45 -5.20
CA TYR A 10 2.92 17.79 -6.15
C TYR A 10 3.98 18.77 -6.62
N TYR A 11 5.21 18.62 -6.13
CA TYR A 11 6.37 19.35 -6.66
C TYR A 11 7.02 18.55 -7.80
N VAL A 12 6.74 18.94 -9.04
CA VAL A 12 7.33 18.33 -10.22
C VAL A 12 8.63 19.06 -10.58
N VAL A 13 9.76 18.35 -10.53
CA VAL A 13 11.14 18.89 -10.56
C VAL A 13 11.38 19.88 -11.72
N ASP A 14 10.72 19.70 -12.87
CA ASP A 14 10.94 20.52 -14.06
C ASP A 14 9.79 21.50 -14.39
N GLU A 15 8.71 21.53 -13.59
CA GLU A 15 7.56 22.44 -13.83
C GLU A 15 7.60 23.72 -12.98
N GLY A 16 8.49 23.79 -11.98
CA GLY A 16 8.71 24.99 -11.16
C GLY A 16 7.50 25.45 -10.33
N ARG A 17 6.46 24.62 -10.20
CA ARG A 17 5.21 24.90 -9.50
C ARG A 17 4.79 23.70 -8.68
N ILE A 18 4.16 23.95 -7.54
CA ILE A 18 3.36 22.95 -6.85
C ILE A 18 1.91 23.09 -7.29
N LEU A 19 1.26 21.96 -7.54
CA LEU A 19 -0.20 21.85 -7.58
C LEU A 19 -0.70 21.52 -6.17
N GLU A 20 -1.37 22.47 -5.52
CA GLU A 20 -1.99 22.34 -4.19
C GLU A 20 -3.51 22.28 -4.29
N PHE A 21 -4.15 21.67 -3.30
CA PHE A 21 -5.61 21.65 -3.17
C PHE A 21 -6.08 22.65 -2.11
N GLU A 22 -6.82 23.68 -2.52
CA GLU A 22 -7.57 24.53 -1.60
C GLU A 22 -9.05 24.52 -1.98
N LYS A 23 -9.93 24.07 -1.08
CA LYS A 23 -11.40 24.15 -1.20
C LYS A 23 -12.00 23.53 -2.47
N GLY A 24 -11.39 22.52 -3.08
CA GLY A 24 -11.91 21.93 -4.33
C GLY A 24 -11.17 22.37 -5.59
N GLU A 25 -10.28 23.36 -5.51
CA GLU A 25 -9.59 23.92 -6.67
C GLU A 25 -8.08 23.63 -6.63
N ALA A 26 -7.50 23.38 -7.80
CA ALA A 26 -6.07 23.23 -7.98
C ALA A 26 -5.41 24.62 -8.03
N VAL A 27 -4.64 24.96 -7.01
CA VAL A 27 -3.89 26.21 -6.95
C VAL A 27 -2.43 25.93 -7.29
N ALA A 28 -1.90 26.64 -8.30
CA ALA A 28 -0.49 26.55 -8.64
C ALA A 28 0.29 27.66 -7.92
N ARG A 29 1.23 27.28 -7.04
CA ARG A 29 2.13 28.26 -6.40
C ARG A 29 3.60 27.96 -6.66
N VAL A 30 4.41 29.01 -6.62
CA VAL A 30 5.87 28.92 -6.69
C VAL A 30 6.40 28.70 -5.26
N LEU A 31 7.15 27.64 -5.06
CA LEU A 31 7.84 27.40 -3.80
C LEU A 31 9.00 28.36 -3.59
N SER A 32 9.24 28.77 -2.35
CA SER A 32 10.53 29.36 -1.96
C SER A 32 11.68 28.39 -2.21
N ALA A 33 12.91 28.91 -2.36
CA ALA A 33 14.10 28.08 -2.56
C ALA A 33 14.29 27.03 -1.45
N THR A 34 13.92 27.38 -0.21
CA THR A 34 13.96 26.47 0.94
C THR A 34 12.93 25.36 0.83
N GLU A 35 11.69 25.67 0.44
CA GLU A 35 10.65 24.64 0.25
C GLU A 35 10.97 23.72 -0.94
N GLN A 36 11.55 24.24 -2.03
CA GLN A 36 12.03 23.44 -3.15
C GLN A 36 13.13 22.45 -2.73
N GLN A 37 13.98 22.84 -1.77
CA GLN A 37 15.01 21.96 -1.24
C GLN A 37 14.44 20.84 -0.34
N MET A 38 13.27 21.04 0.27
CA MET A 38 12.66 20.08 1.19
C MET A 38 11.61 19.16 0.53
N ALA A 39 10.99 19.58 -0.59
CA ALA A 39 9.88 18.83 -1.18
C ALA A 39 10.28 17.46 -1.75
N PHE A 40 9.40 16.46 -1.55
CA PHE A 40 9.48 15.19 -2.26
C PHE A 40 9.46 15.38 -3.77
N ARG A 41 10.35 14.67 -4.48
CA ARG A 41 10.63 14.93 -5.90
C ARG A 41 9.73 14.10 -6.80
N PHE A 42 8.75 14.74 -7.43
CA PHE A 42 7.99 14.14 -8.51
C PHE A 42 8.63 14.44 -9.88
N SER A 43 8.42 13.54 -10.82
CA SER A 43 8.68 13.76 -12.24
C SER A 43 7.43 13.51 -13.06
N ARG A 44 7.42 14.01 -14.29
CA ARG A 44 6.37 13.75 -15.28
C ARG A 44 6.95 12.96 -16.44
N PHE A 45 6.34 11.83 -16.75
CA PHE A 45 6.78 10.98 -17.84
C PHE A 45 6.03 11.27 -19.15
N GLY A 46 4.71 11.46 -19.11
CA GLY A 46 3.81 11.41 -20.27
C GLY A 46 3.44 12.75 -20.91
N GLY A 47 3.77 13.87 -20.27
CA GLY A 47 3.24 15.19 -20.65
C GLY A 47 1.87 15.49 -20.05
N LYS A 48 1.25 16.59 -20.47
CA LYS A 48 -0.09 17.00 -20.00
C LYS A 48 -1.17 16.41 -20.91
N GLY A 49 -2.18 15.78 -20.31
CA GLY A 49 -3.31 15.18 -21.01
C GLY A 49 -4.57 16.04 -20.97
N VAL A 50 -5.46 15.88 -21.96
CA VAL A 50 -6.82 16.40 -21.90
C VAL A 50 -7.62 15.56 -20.90
N GLN A 51 -8.35 16.22 -20.00
CA GLN A 51 -9.09 15.58 -18.93
C GLN A 51 -10.58 15.53 -19.26
N LEU A 52 -11.25 14.47 -18.83
CA LEU A 52 -12.70 14.39 -18.84
C LEU A 52 -13.28 15.45 -17.89
N ASP A 53 -14.43 16.00 -18.23
CA ASP A 53 -15.12 16.93 -17.34
C ASP A 53 -15.58 16.24 -16.03
N GLU A 54 -16.04 17.03 -15.06
CA GLU A 54 -16.46 16.47 -13.77
C GLU A 54 -17.67 15.53 -13.89
N ALA A 55 -18.63 15.85 -14.75
CA ALA A 55 -19.85 15.06 -14.93
C ALA A 55 -19.51 13.66 -15.46
N LEU A 56 -18.65 13.56 -16.47
CA LEU A 56 -18.22 12.30 -17.04
C LEU A 56 -17.29 11.52 -16.08
N ARG A 57 -16.44 12.22 -15.31
CA ARG A 57 -15.66 11.57 -14.23
C ARG A 57 -16.55 10.97 -13.14
N ALA A 58 -17.64 11.65 -12.76
CA ALA A 58 -18.60 11.14 -11.78
C ALA A 58 -19.30 9.87 -12.30
N LYS A 59 -19.82 9.90 -13.54
CA LYS A 59 -20.42 8.71 -14.18
C LYS A 59 -19.45 7.53 -14.26
N LEU A 60 -18.19 7.80 -14.65
CA LEU A 60 -17.15 6.78 -14.72
C LEU A 60 -16.85 6.20 -13.33
N ALA A 61 -16.74 7.05 -12.31
CA ALA A 61 -16.51 6.62 -10.93
C ALA A 61 -17.65 5.75 -10.38
N GLU A 62 -18.89 6.15 -10.64
CA GLU A 62 -20.07 5.36 -10.27
C GLU A 62 -20.03 3.98 -10.93
N ALA A 63 -19.77 3.90 -12.24
CA ALA A 63 -19.63 2.64 -12.97
C ALA A 63 -18.53 1.72 -12.40
N MET A 64 -17.42 2.29 -11.91
CA MET A 64 -16.35 1.53 -11.25
C MET A 64 -16.75 0.97 -9.87
N THR A 65 -17.61 1.66 -9.12
CA THR A 65 -17.95 1.31 -7.71
C THR A 65 -19.32 0.67 -7.51
N THR A 66 -20.13 0.56 -8.56
CA THR A 66 -21.48 -0.02 -8.51
C THR A 66 -21.55 -1.39 -9.18
N GLY A 67 -20.48 -1.82 -9.84
CA GLY A 67 -20.50 -2.95 -10.75
C GLY A 67 -20.67 -4.28 -10.01
N THR A 68 -21.67 -5.04 -10.43
CA THR A 68 -22.07 -6.41 -10.02
C THR A 68 -22.84 -6.58 -8.71
N GLY A 69 -23.03 -5.56 -7.87
CA GLY A 69 -23.76 -5.71 -6.60
C GLY A 69 -23.07 -6.66 -5.61
N GLY A 70 -21.72 -6.62 -5.58
CA GLY A 70 -20.88 -7.42 -4.68
C GLY A 70 -20.36 -8.74 -5.25
N ALA A 71 -20.50 -9.00 -6.55
CA ALA A 71 -20.02 -10.19 -7.24
C ALA A 71 -18.75 -9.95 -8.08
N ASP A 72 -17.90 -9.00 -7.67
CA ASP A 72 -16.65 -8.69 -8.36
C ASP A 72 -15.79 -9.95 -8.51
N PRO A 73 -15.16 -10.18 -9.68
CA PRO A 73 -14.39 -11.38 -9.92
C PRO A 73 -13.13 -11.44 -9.04
N ASP A 74 -12.82 -12.63 -8.55
CA ASP A 74 -11.54 -12.91 -7.89
C ASP A 74 -10.44 -13.06 -8.96
N SER A 75 -9.19 -12.76 -8.60
CA SER A 75 -8.03 -12.79 -9.51
C SER A 75 -7.75 -14.14 -10.19
N GLY A 76 -8.36 -15.23 -9.74
CA GLY A 76 -8.25 -16.56 -10.34
C GLY A 76 -9.38 -16.94 -11.30
N ASP A 77 -10.48 -16.17 -11.36
CA ASP A 77 -11.74 -16.62 -11.99
C ASP A 77 -11.65 -16.77 -13.52
N LEU A 78 -10.67 -16.12 -14.16
CA LEU A 78 -10.40 -16.25 -15.59
C LEU A 78 -9.28 -17.24 -15.93
N GLY A 79 -9.01 -18.22 -15.06
CA GLY A 79 -7.98 -19.25 -15.29
C GLY A 79 -6.54 -18.76 -15.03
N GLY A 80 -6.38 -17.56 -14.48
CA GLY A 80 -5.11 -17.05 -13.97
C GLY A 80 -4.75 -17.66 -12.61
N LYS A 81 -3.47 -17.59 -12.21
CA LYS A 81 -3.08 -17.96 -10.85
C LYS A 81 -3.64 -16.92 -9.87
N ALA A 82 -4.53 -17.37 -8.98
CA ALA A 82 -5.09 -16.55 -7.90
C ALA A 82 -3.99 -15.83 -7.10
N VAL A 83 -4.24 -14.56 -6.80
CA VAL A 83 -3.36 -13.75 -5.96
C VAL A 83 -3.89 -13.80 -4.53
N PRO A 84 -3.11 -14.23 -3.52
CA PRO A 84 -3.55 -14.16 -2.12
C PRO A 84 -3.87 -12.72 -1.70
N ALA A 85 -4.96 -12.51 -0.96
CA ALA A 85 -5.42 -11.17 -0.58
C ALA A 85 -4.41 -10.38 0.28
N GLY A 86 -3.47 -11.06 0.95
CA GLY A 86 -2.37 -10.42 1.65
C GLY A 86 -1.48 -9.58 0.74
N PHE A 87 -1.38 -9.91 -0.55
CA PHE A 87 -0.62 -9.12 -1.52
C PHE A 87 -1.27 -7.76 -1.84
N THR A 88 -2.59 -7.61 -1.66
CA THR A 88 -3.26 -6.30 -1.73
C THR A 88 -2.68 -5.34 -0.70
N TYR A 89 -2.59 -5.78 0.55
CA TYR A 89 -2.14 -4.97 1.67
C TYR A 89 -0.61 -4.87 1.77
N LEU A 90 0.13 -5.88 1.27
CA LEU A 90 1.57 -5.73 1.02
C LEU A 90 1.81 -4.62 -0.01
N GLY A 91 1.01 -4.55 -1.08
CA GLY A 91 1.09 -3.47 -2.06
C GLY A 91 0.86 -2.09 -1.45
N GLN A 92 -0.10 -1.98 -0.52
CA GLN A 92 -0.34 -0.74 0.25
C GLN A 92 0.84 -0.39 1.16
N PHE A 93 1.40 -1.35 1.91
CA PHE A 93 2.59 -1.14 2.73
C PHE A 93 3.79 -0.63 1.89
N VAL A 94 3.95 -1.18 0.68
CA VAL A 94 4.98 -0.76 -0.28
C VAL A 94 4.72 0.66 -0.82
N ASP A 95 3.45 1.03 -1.08
CA ASP A 95 3.09 2.41 -1.47
C ASP A 95 3.51 3.41 -0.39
N HIS A 96 3.26 3.08 0.88
CA HIS A 96 3.66 3.93 2.00
C HIS A 96 5.18 4.11 2.08
N ASP A 97 5.95 3.03 1.88
CA ASP A 97 7.42 3.11 1.83
C ASP A 97 7.93 3.96 0.65
N LEU A 98 7.38 3.75 -0.55
CA LEU A 98 7.75 4.49 -1.75
C LEU A 98 7.41 5.98 -1.68
N THR A 99 6.36 6.35 -0.94
CA THR A 99 5.79 7.70 -0.92
C THR A 99 5.95 8.43 0.41
N LEU A 100 6.75 7.92 1.36
CA LEU A 100 7.03 8.63 2.60
C LEU A 100 7.86 9.89 2.31
N ASP A 101 7.50 11.03 2.92
CA ASP A 101 8.34 12.24 2.98
C ASP A 101 8.97 12.36 4.37
N ARG A 102 10.28 12.16 4.48
CA ARG A 102 10.99 12.19 5.77
C ARG A 102 11.41 13.60 6.18
N THR A 103 11.33 14.59 5.29
CA THR A 103 11.73 15.98 5.61
C THR A 103 10.77 16.64 6.62
N GLN A 104 9.54 16.15 6.71
CA GLN A 104 8.56 16.60 7.70
C GLN A 104 8.77 15.99 9.10
N VAL A 105 9.60 14.95 9.22
CA VAL A 105 9.83 14.20 10.48
C VAL A 105 10.91 14.86 11.36
N GLY A 106 11.57 15.92 10.88
CA GLY A 106 12.70 16.58 11.55
C GLY A 106 12.66 18.12 11.54
N LEU A 107 11.47 18.74 11.45
CA LEU A 107 11.34 20.20 11.49
C LEU A 107 12.01 20.80 12.74
N GLY A 108 13.12 21.52 12.54
CA GLY A 108 13.84 22.24 13.60
C GLY A 108 15.20 21.66 14.02
N GLU A 109 15.61 20.49 13.50
CA GLU A 109 16.91 19.88 13.78
C GLU A 109 17.87 19.97 12.57
N PRO A 110 19.19 20.20 12.76
CA PRO A 110 20.16 20.12 11.68
C PRO A 110 20.25 18.68 11.13
N VAL A 111 19.74 18.47 9.91
CA VAL A 111 19.83 17.17 9.21
C VAL A 111 20.96 17.23 8.18
N PRO A 112 21.84 16.21 8.08
CA PRO A 112 22.83 16.13 7.00
C PRO A 112 22.18 16.23 5.61
N VAL A 113 22.82 16.93 4.67
CA VAL A 113 22.29 17.14 3.31
C VAL A 113 21.96 15.81 2.62
N GLU A 114 22.77 14.79 2.82
CA GLU A 114 22.57 13.45 2.28
C GLU A 114 21.33 12.73 2.81
N ASP A 115 20.92 13.00 4.06
CA ASP A 115 19.71 12.44 4.68
C ASP A 115 18.46 13.24 4.30
N LEU A 116 18.57 14.56 4.09
CA LEU A 116 17.53 15.36 3.45
C LEU A 116 17.26 14.91 2.02
N VAL A 117 18.34 14.64 1.27
CA VAL A 117 18.25 14.24 -0.14
C VAL A 117 17.68 12.81 -0.26
N GLN A 118 18.06 11.88 0.60
CA GLN A 118 17.45 10.53 0.67
C GLN A 118 15.99 10.59 1.14
N GLY A 119 15.68 11.45 2.12
CA GLY A 119 14.36 11.53 2.75
C GLY A 119 13.23 12.01 1.86
N ARG A 120 13.56 12.57 0.68
CA ARG A 120 12.63 13.11 -0.32
C ARG A 120 12.58 12.28 -1.61
N SER A 121 13.17 11.09 -1.61
CA SER A 121 13.36 10.22 -2.77
C SER A 121 12.58 8.90 -2.59
N PRO A 122 11.85 8.41 -3.61
CA PRO A 122 11.23 7.09 -3.56
C PRO A 122 12.30 5.99 -3.56
N ALA A 123 12.61 5.46 -2.39
CA ALA A 123 13.51 4.33 -2.22
C ALA A 123 12.81 3.23 -1.41
N LEU A 124 13.01 1.98 -1.81
CA LEU A 124 12.49 0.82 -1.10
C LEU A 124 13.47 0.43 0.02
N ASP A 125 13.56 1.31 1.02
CA ASP A 125 14.51 1.27 2.15
C ASP A 125 13.84 0.94 3.51
N LEU A 126 12.53 0.63 3.48
CA LEU A 126 11.69 0.43 4.67
C LEU A 126 11.74 1.63 5.62
N ASP A 127 11.78 2.83 5.07
CA ASP A 127 11.76 4.05 5.88
C ASP A 127 10.42 4.22 6.59
N SER A 128 9.33 3.68 6.03
CA SER A 128 8.02 3.59 6.70
C SER A 128 8.04 2.73 7.97
N LEU A 129 9.03 1.82 8.10
CA LEU A 129 9.27 0.97 9.27
C LEU A 129 10.33 1.55 10.21
N TYR A 130 11.41 2.13 9.66
CA TYR A 130 12.58 2.53 10.44
C TYR A 130 12.64 4.02 10.81
N GLY A 131 11.91 4.89 10.11
CA GLY A 131 12.06 6.33 10.27
C GLY A 131 13.52 6.77 10.08
N LEU A 132 14.03 7.60 10.99
CA LEU A 132 15.43 8.06 11.00
C LEU A 132 16.37 7.16 11.81
N GLY A 133 15.87 6.05 12.37
CA GLY A 133 16.65 5.11 13.17
C GLY A 133 16.64 5.39 14.69
N PRO A 134 17.21 4.48 15.50
CA PRO A 134 17.08 4.49 16.96
C PRO A 134 17.83 5.65 17.65
N HIS A 135 18.84 6.22 17.01
CA HIS A 135 19.65 7.31 17.58
C HIS A 135 19.14 8.71 17.25
N HIS A 136 18.10 8.81 16.40
CA HIS A 136 17.52 10.10 16.05
C HIS A 136 16.42 10.48 17.06
N GLY A 137 16.41 11.72 17.56
CA GLY A 137 15.48 12.16 18.61
C GLY A 137 14.00 11.91 18.25
N SER A 138 13.62 12.23 17.01
CA SER A 138 12.26 12.01 16.49
C SER A 138 11.94 10.56 16.09
N SER A 139 12.86 9.60 16.19
CA SER A 139 12.59 8.18 15.87
C SER A 139 12.91 7.22 17.02
N ALA A 140 13.70 7.63 18.01
CA ALA A 140 14.06 6.81 19.18
C ALA A 140 12.84 6.21 19.91
N ARG A 141 11.70 6.92 19.90
CA ARG A 141 10.44 6.43 20.51
C ARG A 141 9.88 5.14 19.92
N PHE A 142 10.31 4.74 18.72
CA PHE A 142 9.88 3.51 18.04
C PHE A 142 10.70 2.28 18.43
N TYR A 143 11.79 2.48 19.16
CA TYR A 143 12.80 1.46 19.41
C TYR A 143 12.93 1.11 20.90
N GLU A 144 13.46 -0.09 21.11
CA GLU A 144 13.96 -0.60 22.39
C GLU A 144 15.50 -0.69 22.34
N SER A 145 16.11 -1.25 23.39
CA SER A 145 17.54 -1.52 23.41
C SER A 145 17.97 -2.48 22.28
N GLY A 146 19.25 -2.45 21.92
CA GLY A 146 19.79 -3.30 20.85
C GLY A 146 19.28 -2.99 19.43
N GLY A 147 18.51 -1.92 19.24
CA GLY A 147 17.94 -1.56 17.94
C GLY A 147 16.73 -2.39 17.53
N ARG A 148 16.08 -3.07 18.48
CA ARG A 148 14.78 -3.71 18.29
C ARG A 148 13.69 -2.65 18.13
N LEU A 149 12.69 -2.96 17.32
CA LEU A 149 11.49 -2.13 17.16
C LEU A 149 10.45 -2.56 18.19
N ARG A 150 9.75 -1.58 18.78
CA ARG A 150 8.71 -1.82 19.78
C ARG A 150 7.52 -2.53 19.16
N THR A 151 6.93 -3.45 19.92
CA THR A 151 5.61 -4.01 19.64
C THR A 151 4.59 -3.59 20.69
N GLY A 152 3.31 -3.60 20.33
CA GLY A 152 2.20 -3.36 21.26
C GLY A 152 1.64 -4.65 21.85
N THR A 153 0.75 -4.50 22.82
CA THR A 153 -0.01 -5.59 23.43
C THR A 153 -1.49 -5.39 23.13
N THR A 154 -2.20 -6.43 22.71
CA THR A 154 -3.65 -6.35 22.48
C THR A 154 -4.43 -6.20 23.79
N LEU A 155 -5.70 -5.85 23.70
CA LEU A 155 -6.64 -5.78 24.82
C LEU A 155 -7.49 -7.05 24.86
N GLY A 156 -7.39 -7.83 25.94
CA GLY A 156 -8.25 -8.97 26.19
C GLY A 156 -9.73 -8.58 26.23
N VAL A 157 -10.57 -9.36 25.55
CA VAL A 157 -12.01 -9.16 25.44
C VAL A 157 -12.77 -10.47 25.61
N GLY A 158 -13.91 -10.41 26.32
CA GLY A 158 -14.71 -11.58 26.67
C GLY A 158 -15.51 -12.22 25.52
N PHE A 159 -15.24 -11.86 24.26
CA PHE A 159 -15.92 -12.39 23.09
C PHE A 159 -14.92 -12.98 22.07
N PRO A 160 -15.14 -14.21 21.56
CA PRO A 160 -16.18 -15.13 22.00
C PRO A 160 -15.92 -15.66 23.42
N PRO A 161 -16.95 -16.12 24.15
CA PRO A 161 -16.76 -16.71 25.47
C PRO A 161 -15.78 -17.88 25.41
N GLU A 162 -14.99 -18.08 26.47
CA GLU A 162 -14.07 -19.22 26.62
C GLU A 162 -12.99 -19.35 25.52
N SER A 163 -12.67 -18.24 24.84
CA SER A 163 -11.58 -18.13 23.88
C SER A 163 -10.32 -17.51 24.51
N THR A 164 -9.15 -17.78 23.92
CA THR A 164 -7.88 -17.10 24.22
C THR A 164 -7.94 -15.58 24.00
N SER A 165 -8.99 -15.08 23.34
CA SER A 165 -9.22 -13.65 23.18
C SER A 165 -9.47 -12.89 24.48
N ASN A 166 -9.79 -13.57 25.59
CA ASN A 166 -10.07 -12.92 26.89
C ASN A 166 -8.82 -12.42 27.63
N THR A 167 -7.63 -12.66 27.09
CA THR A 167 -6.35 -12.21 27.63
C THR A 167 -5.66 -11.22 26.70
N ASP A 168 -4.75 -10.43 27.27
CA ASP A 168 -3.84 -9.57 26.52
C ASP A 168 -2.77 -10.43 25.82
N HIS A 169 -2.47 -10.13 24.54
CA HIS A 169 -1.43 -10.82 23.77
C HIS A 169 -0.30 -9.85 23.43
N GLU A 170 0.87 -10.06 24.05
CA GLU A 170 2.06 -9.26 23.80
C GLU A 170 2.59 -9.49 22.37
N GLY A 171 2.93 -8.40 21.68
CA GLY A 171 3.48 -8.46 20.35
C GLY A 171 2.45 -8.61 19.22
N PHE A 172 1.15 -8.55 19.51
CA PHE A 172 0.07 -8.74 18.52
C PHE A 172 -0.74 -7.47 18.20
N ASP A 173 -0.30 -6.31 18.73
CA ASP A 173 -0.74 -4.98 18.30
C ASP A 173 0.48 -4.13 17.90
N LEU A 174 0.24 -3.05 17.16
CA LEU A 174 1.22 -1.98 17.01
C LEU A 174 1.42 -1.26 18.36
N PRO A 175 2.62 -0.73 18.66
CA PRO A 175 2.82 0.04 19.88
C PRO A 175 1.92 1.28 19.86
N ARG A 176 1.13 1.50 20.91
CA ARG A 176 0.15 2.60 20.99
C ARG A 176 0.70 3.74 21.87
N ALA A 177 0.32 4.98 21.57
CA ALA A 177 0.73 6.14 22.36
C ALA A 177 0.26 6.06 23.82
N GLY A 178 -0.92 5.47 24.04
CA GLY A 178 -1.52 5.24 25.35
C GLY A 178 -2.12 6.49 25.97
N ALA A 179 -2.78 6.31 27.12
CA ALA A 179 -3.47 7.39 27.83
C ALA A 179 -2.53 8.54 28.28
N ALA A 180 -1.23 8.24 28.45
CA ALA A 180 -0.24 9.23 28.85
C ALA A 180 0.07 10.28 27.77
N ALA A 181 -0.30 10.04 26.50
CA ALA A 181 -0.03 10.97 25.40
C ALA A 181 -0.83 12.29 25.48
N GLY A 182 -1.88 12.36 26.30
CA GLY A 182 -2.81 13.50 26.34
C GLY A 182 -3.60 13.65 25.03
N GLY A 183 -4.29 14.78 24.85
CA GLY A 183 -5.06 15.06 23.62
C GLY A 183 -6.38 14.29 23.50
N THR A 184 -6.84 14.11 22.26
CA THR A 184 -8.08 13.39 21.93
C THR A 184 -7.92 11.88 22.13
N ARG A 185 -9.02 11.12 22.10
CA ARG A 185 -8.93 9.64 22.08
C ARG A 185 -8.15 9.14 20.86
N ALA A 186 -8.24 9.82 19.72
CA ALA A 186 -7.45 9.52 18.53
C ALA A 186 -5.93 9.64 18.77
N ASP A 187 -5.50 10.66 19.51
CA ASP A 187 -4.08 10.85 19.84
C ASP A 187 -3.57 9.73 20.77
N GLN A 188 -4.38 9.31 21.73
CA GLN A 188 -4.04 8.26 22.69
C GLN A 188 -3.94 6.87 22.06
N ARG A 189 -4.76 6.56 21.05
CA ARG A 189 -4.73 5.26 20.35
C ARG A 189 -3.82 5.23 19.12
N ALA A 190 -3.19 6.36 18.79
CA ALA A 190 -2.31 6.45 17.62
C ALA A 190 -1.16 5.44 17.71
N ALA A 191 -0.87 4.77 16.60
CA ALA A 191 0.29 3.90 16.51
C ALA A 191 1.59 4.73 16.59
N LEU A 192 2.51 4.28 17.44
CA LEU A 192 3.88 4.77 17.56
C LEU A 192 4.76 4.08 16.52
N ILE A 193 4.51 4.41 15.25
CA ILE A 193 5.29 3.94 14.10
C ILE A 193 5.72 5.13 13.23
N PRO A 194 6.77 4.99 12.39
CA PRO A 194 7.26 6.12 11.59
C PRO A 194 6.24 6.66 10.61
N ASP A 195 5.50 5.77 9.94
CA ASP A 195 4.44 6.14 9.01
C ASP A 195 3.08 5.69 9.53
N ALA A 196 2.29 6.65 10.03
CA ALA A 196 0.97 6.38 10.60
C ALA A 196 -0.03 5.80 9.58
N ARG A 197 0.24 5.93 8.27
CA ARG A 197 -0.61 5.33 7.22
C ARG A 197 -0.61 3.80 7.28
N ASN A 198 0.44 3.20 7.84
CA ASN A 198 0.50 1.77 8.11
C ASN A 198 -0.44 1.32 9.26
N ASP A 199 -1.30 2.18 9.78
CA ASP A 199 -2.39 1.86 10.72
C ASP A 199 -3.74 2.44 10.22
N GLU A 200 -3.90 2.65 8.91
CA GLU A 200 -5.16 3.08 8.27
C GLU A 200 -6.21 1.98 8.19
N ASN A 201 -5.79 0.72 8.12
CA ASN A 201 -6.68 -0.43 8.26
C ASN A 201 -5.93 -1.56 8.95
N LEU A 202 -6.69 -2.47 9.55
CA LEU A 202 -6.12 -3.53 10.37
C LEU A 202 -5.17 -4.46 9.58
N ALA A 203 -5.46 -4.75 8.32
CA ALA A 203 -4.61 -5.64 7.51
C ALA A 203 -3.22 -5.03 7.24
N VAL A 204 -3.13 -3.74 6.88
CA VAL A 204 -1.83 -3.07 6.73
C VAL A 204 -1.10 -2.94 8.08
N GLY A 205 -1.84 -2.71 9.17
CA GLY A 205 -1.27 -2.66 10.53
C GLY A 205 -0.64 -3.97 10.96
N GLN A 206 -1.31 -5.09 10.71
CA GLN A 206 -0.79 -6.41 11.02
C GLN A 206 0.40 -6.80 10.12
N ILE A 207 0.40 -6.41 8.84
CA ILE A 207 1.58 -6.56 7.97
C ILE A 207 2.76 -5.73 8.49
N HIS A 208 2.54 -4.48 8.89
CA HIS A 208 3.60 -3.65 9.48
C HIS A 208 4.19 -4.30 10.74
N LEU A 209 3.33 -4.86 11.60
CA LEU A 209 3.74 -5.62 12.78
C LEU A 209 4.55 -6.88 12.42
N ALA A 210 4.18 -7.59 11.34
CA ALA A 210 4.97 -8.72 10.83
C ALA A 210 6.37 -8.29 10.39
N PHE A 211 6.53 -7.11 9.78
CA PHE A 211 7.85 -6.56 9.45
C PHE A 211 8.65 -6.11 10.69
N ILE A 212 7.98 -5.60 11.74
CA ILE A 212 8.61 -5.34 13.05
C ILE A 212 9.17 -6.65 13.63
N ARG A 213 8.35 -7.71 13.68
CA ARG A 213 8.75 -9.05 14.15
C ARG A 213 9.89 -9.62 13.33
N PHE A 214 9.82 -9.51 12.00
CA PHE A 214 10.87 -9.93 11.09
C PHE A 214 12.21 -9.25 11.40
N HIS A 215 12.22 -7.92 11.56
CA HIS A 215 13.42 -7.17 11.94
C HIS A 215 13.96 -7.62 13.30
N ASN A 216 13.10 -7.74 14.30
CA ASN A 216 13.51 -8.17 15.64
C ASN A 216 14.14 -9.57 15.62
N ARG A 217 13.58 -10.51 14.85
CA ARG A 217 14.16 -11.85 14.70
C ARG A 217 15.51 -11.84 13.98
N VAL A 218 15.70 -10.92 13.02
CA VAL A 218 17.01 -10.71 12.39
C VAL A 218 18.02 -10.13 13.37
N VAL A 219 17.61 -9.18 14.24
CA VAL A 219 18.47 -8.65 15.31
C VAL A 219 18.95 -9.79 16.22
N ASP A 220 18.04 -10.66 16.66
CA ASP A 220 18.37 -11.81 17.51
C ASP A 220 19.35 -12.76 16.83
N LEU A 221 19.06 -13.13 15.57
CA LEU A 221 19.95 -13.99 14.78
C LEU A 221 21.36 -13.40 14.64
N LEU A 222 21.49 -12.09 14.46
CA LEU A 222 22.79 -11.43 14.32
C LEU A 222 23.52 -11.33 15.66
N ALA A 223 22.80 -11.09 16.75
CA ALA A 223 23.36 -11.10 18.10
C ALA A 223 23.90 -12.49 18.47
N GLU A 224 23.14 -13.54 18.19
CA GLU A 224 23.56 -14.95 18.36
C GLU A 224 24.82 -15.28 17.53
N ARG A 225 24.97 -14.65 16.36
CA ARG A 225 26.16 -14.78 15.50
C ARG A 225 27.34 -13.90 15.95
N GLY A 226 27.23 -13.19 17.08
CA GLY A 226 28.29 -12.39 17.66
C GLY A 226 28.48 -11.01 17.02
N VAL A 227 27.48 -10.48 16.30
CA VAL A 227 27.52 -9.09 15.83
C VAL A 227 27.44 -8.14 17.04
N PRO A 228 28.38 -7.20 17.22
CA PRO A 228 28.37 -6.29 18.36
C PRO A 228 27.11 -5.40 18.41
N GLU A 229 26.62 -5.10 19.61
CA GLU A 229 25.37 -4.35 19.84
C GLU A 229 25.28 -3.06 19.02
N HIS A 230 26.34 -2.24 19.01
CA HIS A 230 26.40 -0.98 18.27
C HIS A 230 26.28 -1.13 16.74
N ARG A 231 26.40 -2.36 16.20
CA ARG A 231 26.24 -2.66 14.76
C ARG A 231 24.94 -3.39 14.44
N LEU A 232 24.23 -3.92 15.44
CA LEU A 232 23.07 -4.79 15.24
C LEU A 232 22.01 -4.13 14.36
N PHE A 233 21.61 -2.90 14.71
CA PHE A 233 20.58 -2.19 13.95
C PHE A 233 20.93 -2.04 12.46
N GLN A 234 22.14 -1.56 12.15
CA GLN A 234 22.53 -1.29 10.77
C GLN A 234 22.69 -2.58 9.96
N ALA A 235 23.23 -3.64 10.57
CA ALA A 235 23.37 -4.96 9.96
C ALA A 235 22.01 -5.63 9.74
N ALA A 236 21.10 -5.56 10.72
CA ALA A 236 19.75 -6.08 10.60
C ALA A 236 18.98 -5.35 9.50
N ARG A 237 19.02 -4.01 9.51
CA ARG A 237 18.38 -3.19 8.48
C ARG A 237 18.91 -3.50 7.07
N ASP A 238 20.23 -3.68 6.90
CA ASP A 238 20.81 -4.10 5.61
C ASP A 238 20.22 -5.42 5.11
N LEU A 239 20.15 -6.41 6.00
CA LEU A 239 19.65 -7.74 5.63
C LEU A 239 18.14 -7.73 5.35
N VAL A 240 17.36 -7.06 6.20
CA VAL A 240 15.89 -6.97 6.10
C VAL A 240 15.48 -6.25 4.83
N VAL A 241 16.07 -5.09 4.53
CA VAL A 241 15.74 -4.31 3.32
C VAL A 241 16.04 -5.13 2.05
N LYS A 242 17.17 -5.83 1.99
CA LYS A 242 17.50 -6.64 0.80
C LYS A 242 16.57 -7.85 0.64
N HIS A 243 16.14 -8.49 1.74
CA HIS A 243 15.13 -9.56 1.67
C HIS A 243 13.76 -9.01 1.25
N TYR A 244 13.36 -7.84 1.76
CA TYR A 244 12.15 -7.15 1.32
C TYR A 244 12.18 -6.84 -0.18
N GLN A 245 13.25 -6.23 -0.70
CA GLN A 245 13.41 -5.96 -2.13
C GLN A 245 13.38 -7.25 -2.98
N TRP A 246 13.92 -8.35 -2.44
CA TRP A 246 13.87 -9.65 -3.09
C TRP A 246 12.46 -10.22 -3.17
N VAL A 247 11.69 -10.15 -2.08
CA VAL A 247 10.25 -10.49 -2.07
C VAL A 247 9.52 -9.63 -3.10
N LEU A 248 9.80 -8.32 -3.17
CA LEU A 248 9.15 -7.45 -4.13
C LEU A 248 9.42 -7.85 -5.58
N ARG A 249 10.68 -8.12 -5.92
CA ARG A 249 11.09 -8.54 -7.26
C ARG A 249 10.55 -9.91 -7.65
N THR A 250 10.62 -10.88 -6.74
CA THR A 250 10.50 -12.31 -7.09
C THR A 250 9.17 -12.94 -6.69
N ASP A 251 8.38 -12.26 -5.86
CA ASP A 251 7.10 -12.77 -5.36
C ASP A 251 5.96 -11.76 -5.59
N PHE A 252 6.11 -10.49 -5.15
CA PHE A 252 5.06 -9.48 -5.29
C PHE A 252 4.82 -9.07 -6.76
N LEU A 253 5.82 -8.54 -7.46
CA LEU A 253 5.66 -8.03 -8.83
C LEU A 253 5.14 -9.10 -9.80
N PRO A 254 5.66 -10.35 -9.84
CA PRO A 254 5.17 -11.37 -10.77
C PRO A 254 3.72 -11.82 -10.54
N ARG A 255 3.10 -11.47 -9.40
CA ARG A 255 1.68 -11.74 -9.13
C ARG A 255 0.76 -10.71 -9.76
N ILE A 256 1.20 -9.46 -9.85
CA ILE A 256 0.36 -8.33 -10.29
C ILE A 256 0.77 -7.75 -11.65
N VAL A 257 2.00 -8.00 -12.10
CA VAL A 257 2.54 -7.59 -13.41
C VAL A 257 2.87 -8.84 -14.20
N ASP A 258 2.71 -8.77 -15.52
CA ASP A 258 3.20 -9.77 -16.45
C ASP A 258 4.68 -10.16 -16.13
N PRO A 259 4.95 -11.44 -15.78
CA PRO A 259 6.28 -11.89 -15.42
C PRO A 259 7.36 -11.58 -16.47
N ASP A 260 7.00 -11.56 -17.75
CA ASP A 260 7.95 -11.25 -18.83
C ASP A 260 8.40 -9.78 -18.79
N ILE A 261 7.51 -8.87 -18.38
CA ILE A 261 7.86 -7.46 -18.15
C ILE A 261 8.81 -7.36 -16.96
N VAL A 262 8.50 -8.02 -15.85
CA VAL A 262 9.34 -8.01 -14.63
C VAL A 262 10.72 -8.54 -14.95
N GLU A 263 10.82 -9.71 -15.57
CA GLU A 263 12.10 -10.33 -15.92
C GLU A 263 12.90 -9.45 -16.89
N ARG A 264 12.26 -8.92 -17.93
CA ARG A 264 12.90 -8.00 -18.88
C ARG A 264 13.48 -6.77 -18.17
N VAL A 265 12.73 -6.12 -17.28
CA VAL A 265 13.19 -4.92 -16.58
C VAL A 265 14.37 -5.23 -15.67
N PHE A 266 14.30 -6.32 -14.89
CA PHE A 266 15.36 -6.67 -13.93
C PHE A 266 16.59 -7.36 -14.55
N THR A 267 16.53 -7.79 -15.82
CA THR A 267 17.68 -8.35 -16.54
C THR A 267 18.27 -7.43 -17.61
N ARG A 268 17.44 -6.62 -18.27
CA ARG A 268 17.85 -5.74 -19.38
C ARG A 268 17.82 -4.25 -19.02
N GLY A 269 17.37 -3.92 -17.81
CA GLY A 269 17.23 -2.56 -17.32
C GLY A 269 16.00 -1.83 -17.85
N ARG A 270 15.78 -0.62 -17.32
CA ARG A 270 14.66 0.27 -17.67
C ARG A 270 14.82 0.86 -19.08
N ARG A 271 13.72 1.01 -19.81
CA ARG A 271 13.67 1.52 -21.19
C ARG A 271 12.87 2.80 -21.36
N HIS A 272 12.06 3.20 -20.39
CA HIS A 272 11.18 4.36 -20.51
C HIS A 272 11.42 5.37 -19.39
N PHE A 273 11.43 4.92 -18.13
CA PHE A 273 11.58 5.76 -16.96
C PHE A 273 13.03 5.78 -16.45
N GLU A 274 13.59 6.98 -16.24
CA GLU A 274 14.96 7.22 -15.71
C GLU A 274 15.98 6.20 -16.23
N ARG A 275 16.08 6.13 -17.55
CA ARG A 275 16.84 5.11 -18.28
C ARG A 275 18.32 5.18 -17.91
N PRO A 276 18.99 4.04 -17.68
CA PRO A 276 20.44 4.01 -17.51
C PRO A 276 21.15 4.74 -18.67
N GLY A 277 22.14 5.57 -18.35
CA GLY A 277 22.85 6.42 -19.31
C GLY A 277 22.24 7.82 -19.53
N TYR A 278 21.00 8.05 -19.07
CA TYR A 278 20.39 9.37 -18.97
C TYR A 278 20.29 9.89 -17.53
N THR A 279 20.68 9.06 -16.55
CA THR A 279 20.90 9.42 -15.15
C THR A 279 22.39 9.50 -14.86
N ARG A 280 22.79 10.43 -13.97
CA ARG A 280 24.17 10.59 -13.51
C ARG A 280 24.43 9.71 -12.27
N PRO A 281 25.67 9.24 -12.06
CA PRO A 281 26.04 8.60 -10.80
C PRO A 281 25.72 9.52 -9.61
N GLY A 282 24.93 9.03 -8.65
CA GLY A 282 24.46 9.81 -7.51
C GLY A 282 23.07 10.42 -7.66
N ASP A 283 22.46 10.37 -8.85
CA ASP A 283 21.06 10.78 -9.00
C ASP A 283 20.14 9.89 -8.16
N LEU A 284 19.39 10.51 -7.27
CA LEU A 284 18.30 9.85 -6.56
C LEU A 284 17.06 9.76 -7.45
N PRO A 285 16.28 8.68 -7.30
CA PRO A 285 15.08 8.49 -8.09
C PRO A 285 14.08 9.62 -7.85
N THR A 286 13.26 9.89 -8.86
CA THR A 286 12.03 10.69 -8.70
C THR A 286 10.82 9.78 -8.72
N MET A 287 9.67 10.29 -8.28
CA MET A 287 8.40 9.58 -8.38
C MET A 287 7.61 10.07 -9.60
N PRO A 288 7.35 9.25 -10.62
CA PRO A 288 6.47 9.64 -11.71
C PRO A 288 5.06 9.88 -11.20
N ILE A 289 4.46 11.02 -11.55
CA ILE A 289 3.06 11.27 -11.21
C ILE A 289 2.13 10.26 -11.88
N GLU A 290 2.49 9.73 -13.04
CA GLU A 290 1.77 8.66 -13.74
C GLU A 290 1.75 7.35 -12.93
N PHE A 291 2.82 7.10 -12.16
CA PHE A 291 2.87 5.97 -11.25
C PHE A 291 2.03 6.26 -10.00
N SER A 292 2.26 7.40 -9.32
CA SER A 292 1.64 7.67 -8.01
C SER A 292 0.15 8.00 -8.06
N VAL A 293 -0.30 8.65 -9.15
CA VAL A 293 -1.69 9.10 -9.30
C VAL A 293 -2.54 8.09 -10.07
N ALA A 294 -1.92 7.22 -10.88
CA ALA A 294 -2.64 6.24 -11.68
C ALA A 294 -2.15 4.80 -11.51
N ALA A 295 -0.99 4.43 -12.05
CA ALA A 295 -0.65 3.01 -12.20
C ALA A 295 -0.55 2.24 -10.87
N TYR A 296 -0.05 2.87 -9.81
CA TYR A 296 0.06 2.23 -8.49
C TYR A 296 -1.18 2.41 -7.61
N ARG A 297 -2.25 3.01 -8.14
CA ARG A 297 -3.61 2.93 -7.57
C ARG A 297 -4.32 1.61 -7.89
N LEU A 298 -3.61 0.67 -8.54
CA LEU A 298 -4.06 -0.70 -8.84
C LEU A 298 -4.63 -1.41 -7.60
N GLY A 299 -4.05 -1.18 -6.42
CA GLY A 299 -4.39 -1.91 -5.20
C GLY A 299 -5.86 -1.79 -4.80
N HIS A 300 -6.52 -0.70 -5.18
CA HIS A 300 -7.94 -0.49 -4.89
C HIS A 300 -8.86 -1.50 -5.59
N SER A 301 -8.48 -1.98 -6.78
CA SER A 301 -9.23 -3.01 -7.52
C SER A 301 -9.01 -4.41 -6.94
N MET A 302 -7.97 -4.61 -6.13
CA MET A 302 -7.67 -5.91 -5.49
C MET A 302 -8.37 -6.12 -4.14
N VAL A 303 -9.02 -5.08 -3.59
CA VAL A 303 -9.63 -5.09 -2.26
C VAL A 303 -10.92 -5.92 -2.27
N ARG A 304 -11.15 -6.70 -1.20
CA ARG A 304 -12.42 -7.41 -0.97
C ARG A 304 -13.36 -6.60 -0.08
N GLY A 305 -14.67 -6.79 -0.26
CA GLY A 305 -15.69 -6.23 0.63
C GLY A 305 -15.73 -6.88 2.02
N ALA A 306 -15.29 -8.14 2.13
CA ALA A 306 -15.18 -8.86 3.39
C ALA A 306 -14.08 -9.93 3.34
N TYR A 307 -13.59 -10.32 4.52
CA TYR A 307 -12.47 -11.23 4.72
C TYR A 307 -12.82 -12.34 5.69
N GLN A 308 -12.37 -13.55 5.38
CA GLN A 308 -12.24 -14.64 6.34
C GLN A 308 -11.03 -14.27 7.22
N TRP A 309 -11.25 -13.51 8.29
CA TRP A 309 -10.15 -12.82 8.97
C TRP A 309 -9.39 -13.73 9.95
N ASN A 310 -10.14 -14.45 10.78
CA ASN A 310 -9.65 -15.44 11.73
C ASN A 310 -10.80 -16.38 12.11
N SER A 311 -10.60 -17.26 13.10
CA SER A 311 -11.63 -18.18 13.58
C SER A 311 -12.90 -17.51 14.12
N VAL A 312 -12.79 -16.27 14.61
CA VAL A 312 -13.88 -15.47 15.18
C VAL A 312 -14.69 -14.75 14.11
N PHE A 313 -14.02 -14.01 13.22
CA PHE A 313 -14.63 -13.09 12.26
C PHE A 313 -14.55 -13.63 10.83
N ARG A 314 -15.34 -14.69 10.59
CA ARG A 314 -15.42 -15.42 9.32
C ARG A 314 -16.87 -15.81 9.02
N ALA A 315 -17.15 -16.27 7.81
CA ALA A 315 -18.45 -16.85 7.49
C ALA A 315 -18.73 -18.06 8.42
N GLY A 316 -19.85 -18.03 9.13
CA GLY A 316 -20.23 -19.05 10.12
C GLY A 316 -19.40 -19.04 11.41
N GLY A 317 -18.54 -18.04 11.62
CA GLY A 317 -17.81 -17.85 12.87
C GLY A 317 -18.70 -17.30 14.00
N PRO A 318 -18.19 -17.25 15.25
CA PRO A 318 -18.90 -16.65 16.37
C PRO A 318 -19.29 -15.18 16.14
N GLY A 319 -18.42 -14.39 15.49
CA GLY A 319 -18.65 -13.00 15.15
C GLY A 319 -19.13 -12.81 13.71
N PRO A 320 -19.50 -11.57 13.32
CA PRO A 320 -19.80 -11.27 11.92
C PRO A 320 -18.54 -11.47 11.06
N ILE A 321 -18.73 -11.73 9.77
CA ILE A 321 -17.61 -11.71 8.82
C ILE A 321 -16.93 -10.33 8.85
N ALA A 322 -15.60 -10.31 8.79
CA ALA A 322 -14.84 -9.06 8.83
C ALA A 322 -15.03 -8.27 7.52
N SER A 323 -15.99 -7.35 7.49
CA SER A 323 -16.15 -6.43 6.37
C SER A 323 -14.96 -5.47 6.26
N LEU A 324 -14.73 -4.89 5.09
CA LEU A 324 -13.71 -3.86 4.91
C LEU A 324 -13.91 -2.68 5.89
N GLY A 325 -15.17 -2.33 6.17
CA GLY A 325 -15.52 -1.33 7.18
C GLY A 325 -15.03 -1.68 8.59
N LEU A 326 -15.11 -2.96 8.97
CA LEU A 326 -14.57 -3.43 10.25
C LEU A 326 -13.03 -3.38 10.26
N LEU A 327 -12.36 -3.68 9.15
CA LEU A 327 -10.90 -3.51 9.06
C LEU A 327 -10.48 -2.04 9.20
N PHE A 328 -11.28 -1.08 8.73
CA PHE A 328 -11.05 0.34 9.01
C PHE A 328 -11.28 0.65 10.50
N ARG A 329 -12.39 0.20 11.09
CA ARG A 329 -12.73 0.44 12.50
C ARG A 329 -11.66 -0.05 13.48
N PHE A 330 -11.12 -1.26 13.25
CA PHE A 330 -10.10 -1.87 14.11
C PHE A 330 -8.67 -1.46 13.72
N SER A 331 -8.50 -0.18 13.41
CA SER A 331 -7.21 0.48 13.23
C SER A 331 -7.19 1.79 14.03
N GLY A 332 -6.01 2.33 14.32
CA GLY A 332 -5.89 3.58 15.08
C GLY A 332 -6.02 4.84 14.22
N THR A 333 -5.54 4.81 12.97
CA THR A 333 -5.55 5.97 12.07
C THR A 333 -6.94 6.24 11.51
N ALA A 334 -7.55 5.27 10.80
CA ALA A 334 -8.88 5.47 10.23
C ALA A 334 -10.01 5.12 11.22
N GLY A 335 -9.74 4.25 12.17
CA GLY A 335 -10.72 3.71 13.11
C GLY A 335 -10.63 4.27 14.53
N ASN A 336 -11.22 3.52 15.45
CA ASN A 336 -11.23 3.81 16.87
C ASN A 336 -11.04 2.57 17.77
N LEU A 337 -10.65 1.42 17.18
CA LEU A 337 -10.37 0.14 17.86
C LEU A 337 -11.53 -0.41 18.70
N THR A 338 -12.73 0.19 18.57
CA THR A 338 -13.87 -0.06 19.44
C THR A 338 -15.05 -0.54 18.59
N PRO A 339 -15.76 -1.62 19.00
CA PRO A 339 -17.02 -1.99 18.37
C PRO A 339 -18.00 -0.81 18.34
N GLY A 340 -18.79 -0.69 17.28
CA GLY A 340 -19.69 0.44 17.09
C GLY A 340 -20.67 0.22 15.95
N PRO A 341 -21.39 1.27 15.52
CA PRO A 341 -22.42 1.16 14.50
C PRO A 341 -21.86 0.68 13.16
N ALA A 342 -22.70 -0.04 12.40
CA ALA A 342 -22.32 -0.64 11.11
C ALA A 342 -22.05 0.40 10.01
N ASP A 343 -22.64 1.59 10.12
CA ASP A 343 -22.48 2.70 9.18
C ASP A 343 -21.17 3.49 9.37
N LEU A 344 -20.38 3.16 10.39
CA LEU A 344 -19.10 3.79 10.73
C LEU A 344 -19.19 5.29 11.03
N SER A 345 -20.39 5.82 11.30
CA SER A 345 -20.63 7.25 11.51
C SER A 345 -19.86 7.84 12.70
N ASP A 346 -19.54 7.02 13.70
CA ASP A 346 -18.76 7.41 14.87
C ASP A 346 -17.27 7.62 14.56
N LEU A 347 -16.73 7.06 13.46
CA LEU A 347 -15.29 7.14 13.15
C LEU A 347 -14.82 8.55 12.77
N ASP A 348 -15.75 9.43 12.41
CA ASP A 348 -15.49 10.82 12.03
C ASP A 348 -15.28 11.73 13.26
N ASP A 349 -15.68 11.29 14.46
CA ASP A 349 -15.40 11.98 15.73
C ASP A 349 -14.04 11.54 16.33
N PRO A 350 -13.05 12.45 16.49
CA PRO A 350 -11.75 12.11 17.08
C PRO A 350 -11.82 11.66 18.54
N ASN A 351 -12.92 11.90 19.26
CA ASN A 351 -13.11 11.47 20.64
C ASN A 351 -13.93 10.18 20.78
N SER A 352 -14.42 9.59 19.67
CA SER A 352 -15.14 8.31 19.73
C SER A 352 -14.21 7.14 20.04
N GLY A 353 -14.79 6.08 20.60
CA GLY A 353 -14.11 4.84 20.97
C GLY A 353 -13.41 4.89 22.33
N GLU A 354 -13.56 3.82 23.11
CA GLU A 354 -12.96 3.68 24.44
C GLU A 354 -11.64 2.92 24.40
N ASN A 355 -11.48 2.01 23.44
CA ASN A 355 -10.30 1.16 23.33
C ASN A 355 -9.10 1.96 22.80
N LEU A 356 -7.97 1.81 23.48
CA LEU A 356 -6.69 2.39 23.06
C LEU A 356 -5.77 1.36 22.39
N ARG A 357 -6.11 0.07 22.45
CA ARG A 357 -5.35 -1.07 21.94
C ARG A 357 -6.27 -1.97 21.12
N LEU A 358 -5.71 -2.70 20.16
CA LEU A 358 -6.45 -3.66 19.35
C LEU A 358 -7.06 -4.76 20.25
N PRO A 359 -8.36 -5.06 20.16
CA PRO A 359 -8.94 -6.19 20.89
C PRO A 359 -8.33 -7.54 20.43
N SER A 360 -8.02 -8.42 21.37
CA SER A 360 -7.32 -9.69 21.10
C SER A 360 -8.06 -10.63 20.14
N ASN A 361 -9.39 -10.54 20.03
CA ASN A 361 -10.15 -11.32 19.06
C ASN A 361 -9.98 -10.85 17.60
N TRP A 362 -9.36 -9.68 17.37
CA TRP A 362 -9.09 -9.12 16.04
C TRP A 362 -7.68 -9.41 15.53
N ILE A 363 -6.89 -10.24 16.21
CA ILE A 363 -5.59 -10.65 15.69
C ILE A 363 -5.78 -11.43 14.38
N VAL A 364 -4.92 -11.17 13.40
CA VAL A 364 -4.98 -11.80 12.07
C VAL A 364 -4.61 -13.28 12.12
N ASP A 365 -5.25 -14.10 11.28
CA ASP A 365 -4.73 -15.40 10.86
C ASP A 365 -4.02 -15.23 9.51
N PHE A 366 -2.68 -15.18 9.52
CA PHE A 366 -1.91 -14.93 8.29
C PHE A 366 -2.10 -16.03 7.23
N ARG A 367 -2.48 -17.24 7.62
CA ARG A 367 -2.74 -18.37 6.71
C ARG A 367 -3.92 -18.11 5.78
N ARG A 368 -4.83 -17.22 6.19
CA ARG A 368 -6.00 -16.81 5.39
C ARG A 368 -5.68 -15.70 4.39
N LEU A 369 -4.50 -15.09 4.48
CA LEU A 369 -4.05 -13.99 3.62
C LEU A 369 -2.90 -14.37 2.70
N PHE A 370 -2.08 -15.36 3.08
CA PHE A 370 -0.93 -15.84 2.31
C PHE A 370 -0.98 -17.37 2.16
N ASP A 371 -0.71 -17.86 0.94
CA ASP A 371 -0.78 -19.29 0.64
C ASP A 371 0.53 -20.00 1.02
N PHE A 372 0.53 -20.67 2.16
CA PHE A 372 1.67 -21.46 2.64
C PHE A 372 1.79 -22.82 1.91
N GLY A 373 0.72 -23.31 1.29
CA GLY A 373 0.76 -24.49 0.42
C GLY A 373 1.67 -24.28 -0.79
N GLU A 374 1.78 -23.04 -1.29
CA GLU A 374 2.70 -22.70 -2.38
C GLU A 374 4.17 -23.02 -2.08
N ILE A 375 4.57 -23.13 -0.80
CA ILE A 375 5.93 -23.49 -0.39
C ILE A 375 6.03 -24.90 0.21
N GLY A 376 4.95 -25.69 0.15
CA GLY A 376 4.90 -27.08 0.65
C GLY A 376 4.62 -27.21 2.15
N ARG A 377 4.01 -26.18 2.77
CA ARG A 377 3.55 -26.22 4.17
C ARG A 377 2.07 -26.56 4.22
N ASP A 378 1.75 -27.80 3.87
CA ASP A 378 0.37 -28.31 3.83
C ASP A 378 -0.32 -28.27 5.20
N ASP A 379 0.46 -28.31 6.29
CA ASP A 379 0.00 -28.14 7.68
C ASP A 379 -0.51 -26.73 7.98
N LEU A 380 -0.17 -25.74 7.16
CA LEU A 380 -0.60 -24.35 7.27
C LEU A 380 -1.67 -23.95 6.25
N VAL A 381 -2.13 -24.90 5.43
CA VAL A 381 -3.22 -24.64 4.47
C VAL A 381 -4.54 -24.52 5.22
N VAL A 382 -5.27 -23.43 4.95
CA VAL A 382 -6.59 -23.21 5.57
C VAL A 382 -7.67 -24.04 4.88
N PRO A 383 -8.80 -24.32 5.54
CA PRO A 383 -9.92 -25.04 4.94
C PRO A 383 -10.42 -24.40 3.63
N ALA A 384 -11.04 -25.23 2.78
CA ALA A 384 -11.65 -24.75 1.54
C ALA A 384 -12.72 -23.66 1.83
N GLY A 385 -12.69 -22.57 1.05
CA GLY A 385 -13.60 -21.43 1.24
C GLY A 385 -13.18 -20.46 2.35
N GLU A 386 -12.13 -20.76 3.11
CA GLU A 386 -11.62 -19.93 4.20
C GLU A 386 -10.39 -19.10 3.82
N PHE A 387 -9.82 -19.35 2.64
CA PHE A 387 -8.71 -18.58 2.07
C PHE A 387 -9.23 -17.32 1.35
N ASN A 388 -8.57 -16.19 1.54
CA ASN A 388 -8.92 -14.94 0.86
C ASN A 388 -8.07 -14.76 -0.42
N THR A 389 -8.75 -14.70 -1.56
CA THR A 389 -8.16 -14.33 -2.85
C THR A 389 -8.34 -12.83 -3.09
N ALA A 390 -7.36 -12.13 -3.64
CA ALA A 390 -7.53 -10.73 -4.05
C ALA A 390 -8.57 -10.64 -5.19
N LYS A 391 -9.31 -9.52 -5.23
CA LYS A 391 -10.12 -9.19 -6.40
C LYS A 391 -9.24 -9.01 -7.64
N ARG A 392 -9.80 -9.28 -8.80
CA ARG A 392 -9.10 -9.20 -10.09
C ARG A 392 -8.71 -7.75 -10.35
N LEU A 393 -7.51 -7.53 -10.91
CA LEU A 393 -7.15 -6.21 -11.42
C LEU A 393 -7.96 -5.91 -12.69
N ASP A 394 -9.02 -5.14 -12.51
CA ASP A 394 -9.91 -4.67 -13.55
C ASP A 394 -10.52 -3.31 -13.16
N THR A 395 -11.52 -2.86 -13.92
CA THR A 395 -12.13 -1.55 -13.71
C THR A 395 -13.18 -1.52 -12.59
N LEU A 396 -13.39 -2.61 -11.85
CA LEU A 396 -14.31 -2.68 -10.71
C LEU A 396 -13.62 -2.42 -9.38
N LEU A 397 -14.38 -1.85 -8.45
CA LEU A 397 -14.04 -1.59 -7.07
C LEU A 397 -15.23 -1.99 -6.19
N VAL A 398 -14.94 -2.68 -5.09
CA VAL A 398 -15.99 -3.14 -4.18
C VAL A 398 -16.81 -1.98 -3.60
N ASP A 399 -18.12 -2.20 -3.44
CA ASP A 399 -19.10 -1.21 -2.98
C ASP A 399 -18.68 -0.37 -1.74
N PRO A 400 -18.01 -0.93 -0.71
CA PRO A 400 -17.57 -0.13 0.44
C PRO A 400 -16.61 1.04 0.08
N LEU A 401 -15.99 1.02 -1.10
CA LEU A 401 -15.13 2.09 -1.60
C LEU A 401 -15.91 3.27 -2.22
N SER A 402 -17.23 3.15 -2.38
CA SER A 402 -18.11 4.25 -2.78
C SER A 402 -18.29 5.30 -1.68
N THR A 403 -18.10 4.92 -0.41
CA THR A 403 -18.41 5.76 0.76
C THR A 403 -17.35 5.61 1.85
N LEU A 404 -16.20 6.24 1.66
CA LEU A 404 -15.08 6.15 2.63
C LEU A 404 -15.35 6.92 3.94
N PRO A 405 -14.85 6.44 5.10
CA PRO A 405 -14.76 7.23 6.34
C PRO A 405 -13.83 8.43 6.17
N THR A 406 -14.13 9.58 6.80
CA THR A 406 -13.35 10.81 6.56
C THR A 406 -11.91 10.74 7.06
N GLY A 407 -11.65 9.94 8.10
CA GLY A 407 -10.30 9.70 8.62
C GLY A 407 -9.34 9.08 7.59
N THR A 408 -9.85 8.40 6.57
CA THR A 408 -9.03 7.83 5.48
C THR A 408 -8.47 8.87 4.50
N PHE A 409 -8.84 10.15 4.66
CA PHE A 409 -8.36 11.25 3.85
C PHE A 409 -8.17 12.55 4.65
N ASP A 410 -7.79 12.45 5.93
CA ASP A 410 -7.53 13.60 6.84
C ASP A 410 -8.74 14.55 7.02
N GLY A 411 -9.95 14.03 6.86
CA GLY A 411 -11.20 14.77 7.07
C GLY A 411 -11.78 14.67 8.48
N ARG A 412 -11.16 13.91 9.38
CA ARG A 412 -11.69 13.66 10.74
C ARG A 412 -11.87 14.98 11.51
N GLY A 413 -13.05 15.19 12.08
CA GLY A 413 -13.41 16.43 12.76
C GLY A 413 -13.69 17.64 11.85
N ARG A 414 -13.73 17.47 10.52
CA ARG A 414 -14.16 18.49 9.55
C ARG A 414 -15.59 18.20 9.05
N PRO A 415 -16.29 19.17 8.42
CA PRO A 415 -17.61 18.91 7.84
C PRO A 415 -17.57 17.76 6.83
N VAL A 416 -18.56 16.86 6.91
CA VAL A 416 -18.67 15.71 5.99
C VAL A 416 -18.84 16.22 4.55
N PRO A 417 -18.01 15.76 3.59
CA PRO A 417 -18.10 16.22 2.21
C PRO A 417 -19.31 15.61 1.48
N PRO A 418 -19.73 16.16 0.33
CA PRO A 418 -20.77 15.59 -0.52
C PRO A 418 -20.52 14.10 -0.86
N PRO A 419 -21.58 13.27 -1.03
CA PRO A 419 -21.43 11.82 -1.22
C PRO A 419 -20.44 11.41 -2.33
N ILE A 420 -20.52 12.03 -3.51
CA ILE A 420 -19.60 11.71 -4.63
C ILE A 420 -18.13 11.96 -4.28
N GLN A 421 -17.83 12.90 -3.38
CA GLN A 421 -16.46 13.17 -2.93
C GLN A 421 -15.94 12.13 -1.93
N ARG A 422 -16.81 11.25 -1.42
CA ARG A 422 -16.45 10.08 -0.61
C ARG A 422 -16.18 8.84 -1.47
N ASN A 423 -16.53 8.88 -2.75
CA ASN A 423 -16.26 7.81 -3.72
C ASN A 423 -14.77 7.79 -4.10
N LEU A 424 -14.09 6.67 -3.83
CA LEU A 424 -12.67 6.51 -4.09
C LEU A 424 -12.30 6.71 -5.57
N ALA A 425 -13.11 6.16 -6.49
CA ALA A 425 -12.85 6.27 -7.92
C ALA A 425 -12.91 7.73 -8.37
N PHE A 426 -13.94 8.46 -7.93
CA PHE A 426 -14.08 9.88 -8.23
C PHE A 426 -12.88 10.67 -7.71
N ARG A 427 -12.43 10.41 -6.47
CA ARG A 427 -11.25 11.05 -5.89
C ARG A 427 -9.99 10.81 -6.71
N ASN A 428 -9.77 9.58 -7.18
CA ASN A 428 -8.58 9.26 -7.99
C ASN A 428 -8.64 9.90 -9.38
N LEU A 429 -9.78 9.81 -10.07
CA LEU A 429 -9.99 10.46 -11.38
C LEU A 429 -9.85 11.98 -11.27
N THR A 430 -10.35 12.58 -10.18
CA THR A 430 -10.22 14.01 -9.93
C THR A 430 -8.77 14.42 -9.67
N ARG A 431 -8.01 13.66 -8.86
CA ARG A 431 -6.58 13.90 -8.66
C ARG A 431 -5.78 13.82 -9.96
N ALA A 432 -6.07 12.84 -10.82
CA ALA A 432 -5.43 12.72 -12.13
C ALA A 432 -5.69 13.95 -13.00
N ALA A 433 -6.93 14.45 -13.00
CA ALA A 433 -7.29 15.64 -13.75
C ALA A 433 -6.61 16.91 -13.23
N MET A 434 -6.49 17.06 -11.90
CA MET A 434 -5.83 18.21 -11.29
C MET A 434 -4.35 18.34 -11.69
N VAL A 435 -3.68 17.21 -11.92
CA VAL A 435 -2.28 17.20 -12.38
C VAL A 435 -2.16 17.11 -13.90
N GLU A 436 -3.27 17.30 -14.63
CA GLU A 436 -3.36 17.18 -16.08
C GLU A 436 -2.64 15.90 -16.55
N LEU A 437 -2.89 14.78 -15.88
CA LEU A 437 -2.15 13.54 -16.10
C LEU A 437 -2.28 13.10 -17.56
N ALA A 438 -1.20 12.60 -18.15
CA ALA A 438 -1.27 12.01 -19.49
C ALA A 438 -2.34 10.92 -19.54
N THR A 439 -3.06 10.84 -20.66
CA THR A 439 -4.07 9.80 -20.88
C THR A 439 -3.42 8.45 -21.16
N GLY A 440 -4.18 7.37 -21.00
CA GLY A 440 -3.73 6.03 -21.37
C GLY A 440 -3.22 5.93 -22.81
N PRO A 441 -4.03 6.36 -23.82
CA PRO A 441 -3.61 6.38 -25.21
C PRO A 441 -2.33 7.19 -25.47
N GLN A 442 -2.18 8.35 -24.80
CA GLN A 442 -0.96 9.17 -24.91
C GLN A 442 0.29 8.43 -24.40
N LEU A 443 0.20 7.79 -23.23
CA LEU A 443 1.32 7.01 -22.70
C LEU A 443 1.63 5.78 -23.55
N ALA A 444 0.61 5.05 -24.01
CA ALA A 444 0.79 3.90 -24.89
C ALA A 444 1.55 4.30 -26.16
N ALA A 445 1.15 5.38 -26.83
CA ALA A 445 1.84 5.89 -28.01
C ALA A 445 3.29 6.29 -27.70
N ARG A 446 3.52 7.01 -26.58
CA ARG A 446 4.86 7.44 -26.16
C ARG A 446 5.79 6.26 -25.85
N MET A 447 5.25 5.20 -25.27
CA MET A 447 6.00 3.98 -24.93
C MET A 447 6.12 3.00 -26.10
N GLY A 448 5.42 3.25 -27.21
CA GLY A 448 5.40 2.36 -28.38
C GLY A 448 4.57 1.09 -28.17
N PHE A 449 3.57 1.13 -27.29
CA PHE A 449 2.61 0.04 -27.11
C PHE A 449 1.39 0.22 -28.02
N LYS A 450 0.78 -0.91 -28.39
CA LYS A 450 -0.52 -0.91 -29.06
C LYS A 450 -1.57 -0.34 -28.11
N GLN A 451 -2.32 0.66 -28.57
CA GLN A 451 -3.43 1.21 -27.80
C GLN A 451 -4.57 0.21 -27.69
N LEU A 452 -5.31 0.26 -26.59
CA LEU A 452 -6.60 -0.43 -26.48
C LEU A 452 -7.54 0.06 -27.58
N THR A 453 -8.30 -0.87 -28.16
CA THR A 453 -9.34 -0.51 -29.14
C THR A 453 -10.51 0.17 -28.44
N GLU A 454 -11.34 0.88 -29.20
CA GLU A 454 -12.61 1.43 -28.72
C GLU A 454 -13.46 0.36 -28.01
N ASP A 455 -13.57 -0.82 -28.61
CA ASP A 455 -14.29 -1.95 -28.04
C ASP A 455 -13.73 -2.40 -26.68
N GLN A 456 -12.39 -2.50 -26.57
CA GLN A 456 -11.73 -2.85 -25.31
C GLN A 456 -11.94 -1.79 -24.24
N ILE A 457 -11.97 -0.50 -24.59
CA ILE A 457 -12.20 0.60 -23.64
C ILE A 457 -13.66 0.57 -23.13
N LEU A 458 -14.61 0.44 -24.06
CA LEU A 458 -16.04 0.60 -23.77
C LEU A 458 -16.69 -0.64 -23.19
N ARG A 459 -16.32 -1.84 -23.65
CA ARG A 459 -16.94 -3.11 -23.24
C ARG A 459 -16.10 -3.92 -22.27
N GLY A 460 -14.78 -3.89 -22.42
CA GLY A 460 -13.86 -4.65 -21.58
C GLY A 460 -14.13 -6.16 -21.57
N ASN A 461 -13.94 -6.79 -20.41
CA ASN A 461 -14.15 -8.20 -20.13
C ASN A 461 -14.68 -8.43 -18.69
N GLY A 462 -15.91 -7.98 -18.45
CA GLY A 462 -16.59 -8.11 -17.16
C GLY A 462 -16.14 -7.10 -16.10
N GLY A 463 -15.63 -5.95 -16.53
CA GLY A 463 -15.37 -4.81 -15.65
C GLY A 463 -16.53 -3.80 -15.61
N ALA A 464 -16.21 -2.53 -15.35
CA ALA A 464 -17.15 -1.42 -15.30
C ALA A 464 -17.98 -1.30 -16.60
N ALA A 465 -19.29 -1.25 -16.43
CA ALA A 465 -20.29 -1.19 -17.49
C ALA A 465 -20.60 0.27 -17.84
N LEU A 466 -20.51 0.63 -19.14
CA LEU A 466 -20.51 2.02 -19.61
C LEU A 466 -21.69 2.35 -20.55
N GLU A 467 -22.74 1.53 -20.55
CA GLU A 467 -23.91 1.67 -21.42
C GLU A 467 -24.70 2.94 -21.13
N GLY A 468 -24.63 3.45 -19.89
CA GLY A 468 -25.28 4.69 -19.45
C GLY A 468 -24.66 5.98 -20.01
N LEU A 469 -23.52 5.90 -20.70
CA LEU A 469 -22.90 7.06 -21.37
C LEU A 469 -23.63 7.40 -22.68
N THR A 470 -23.64 8.67 -23.06
CA THR A 470 -24.07 9.11 -24.40
C THR A 470 -23.00 8.81 -25.45
N ASP A 471 -23.33 8.89 -26.75
CA ASP A 471 -22.35 8.71 -27.82
C ASP A 471 -21.19 9.71 -27.75
N THR A 472 -21.49 10.98 -27.43
CA THR A 472 -20.48 12.02 -27.24
C THR A 472 -19.55 11.70 -26.07
N GLU A 473 -20.10 11.26 -24.94
CA GLU A 473 -19.31 10.87 -23.77
C GLU A 473 -18.45 9.63 -24.04
N ARG A 474 -18.95 8.65 -24.80
CA ARG A 474 -18.18 7.48 -25.24
C ARG A 474 -17.00 7.90 -26.12
N ALA A 475 -17.24 8.76 -27.12
CA ALA A 475 -16.19 9.26 -28.00
C ALA A 475 -15.10 10.01 -27.21
N GLN A 476 -15.50 10.89 -26.28
CA GLN A 476 -14.56 11.59 -25.38
C GLN A 476 -13.76 10.63 -24.49
N LEU A 477 -14.41 9.61 -23.91
CA LEU A 477 -13.73 8.63 -23.08
C LEU A 477 -12.71 7.82 -23.87
N VAL A 478 -13.01 7.43 -25.10
CA VAL A 478 -12.09 6.68 -25.96
C VAL A 478 -10.87 7.52 -26.33
N GLU A 479 -11.08 8.78 -26.70
CA GLU A 479 -9.99 9.68 -27.07
C GLU A 479 -9.10 10.08 -25.88
N HIS A 480 -9.71 10.25 -24.71
CA HIS A 480 -9.06 10.82 -23.52
C HIS A 480 -9.15 9.90 -22.29
N THR A 481 -9.04 8.59 -22.49
CA THR A 481 -9.20 7.61 -21.40
C THR A 481 -8.25 7.93 -20.23
N PRO A 482 -8.76 8.20 -19.02
CA PRO A 482 -7.93 8.47 -17.85
C PRO A 482 -6.95 7.32 -17.60
N LEU A 483 -5.69 7.65 -17.32
CA LEU A 483 -4.62 6.65 -17.25
C LEU A 483 -4.91 5.52 -16.26
N TRP A 484 -5.49 5.83 -15.09
CA TRP A 484 -5.83 4.81 -14.11
C TRP A 484 -6.87 3.82 -14.63
N PHE A 485 -7.92 4.32 -15.27
CA PHE A 485 -8.92 3.47 -15.91
C PHE A 485 -8.30 2.64 -17.03
N TYR A 486 -7.44 3.27 -17.86
CA TYR A 486 -6.77 2.60 -18.96
C TYR A 486 -5.89 1.44 -18.48
N VAL A 487 -5.07 1.62 -17.43
CA VAL A 487 -4.18 0.54 -16.94
C VAL A 487 -4.96 -0.62 -16.31
N LEU A 488 -6.10 -0.33 -15.68
CA LEU A 488 -7.00 -1.36 -15.16
C LEU A 488 -7.68 -2.11 -16.30
N ARG A 489 -8.17 -1.39 -17.32
CA ARG A 489 -8.77 -2.00 -18.51
C ARG A 489 -7.75 -2.81 -19.31
N GLU A 490 -6.49 -2.36 -19.36
CA GLU A 490 -5.38 -3.08 -19.99
C GLU A 490 -5.10 -4.42 -19.29
N ALA A 491 -5.20 -4.50 -17.96
CA ALA A 491 -5.11 -5.76 -17.23
C ALA A 491 -6.35 -6.64 -17.40
N GLU A 492 -7.53 -6.03 -17.47
CA GLU A 492 -8.82 -6.72 -17.64
C GLU A 492 -8.89 -7.47 -18.98
N VAL A 493 -8.41 -6.84 -20.06
CA VAL A 493 -8.40 -7.41 -21.42
C VAL A 493 -7.11 -8.13 -21.79
N ASN A 494 -6.22 -8.38 -20.81
CA ASN A 494 -4.97 -9.09 -21.02
C ASN A 494 -5.20 -10.59 -21.25
N GLU A 495 -5.22 -11.02 -22.52
CA GLU A 495 -5.45 -12.43 -22.89
C GLU A 495 -4.36 -13.39 -22.37
N ALA A 496 -3.10 -12.94 -22.28
CA ALA A 496 -1.97 -13.79 -21.86
C ALA A 496 -1.89 -13.99 -20.34
N GLY A 497 -2.47 -13.06 -19.58
CA GLY A 497 -2.54 -13.11 -18.13
C GLY A 497 -3.70 -12.28 -17.61
N PRO A 498 -4.95 -12.77 -17.69
CA PRO A 498 -6.12 -12.02 -17.28
C PRO A 498 -6.00 -11.53 -15.84
N GLY A 499 -6.24 -10.23 -15.61
CA GLY A 499 -6.10 -9.62 -14.28
C GLY A 499 -4.66 -9.37 -13.84
N ARG A 500 -3.70 -9.30 -14.77
CA ARG A 500 -2.33 -8.83 -14.52
C ARG A 500 -2.02 -7.61 -15.37
N LEU A 501 -1.36 -6.62 -14.75
CA LEU A 501 -0.86 -5.45 -15.46
C LEU A 501 0.09 -5.88 -16.58
N THR A 502 -0.16 -5.39 -17.78
CA THR A 502 0.72 -5.54 -18.94
C THR A 502 0.98 -4.17 -19.57
N GLY A 503 1.60 -4.10 -20.75
CA GLY A 503 1.75 -2.88 -21.54
C GLY A 503 2.23 -1.65 -20.75
N VAL A 504 1.42 -0.60 -20.76
CA VAL A 504 1.71 0.68 -20.08
C VAL A 504 1.78 0.50 -18.57
N GLY A 505 0.73 -0.06 -17.96
CA GLY A 505 0.62 -0.19 -16.50
C GLY A 505 1.72 -1.06 -15.91
N GLY A 506 1.93 -2.24 -16.51
CA GLY A 506 2.93 -3.21 -16.06
C GLY A 506 4.35 -2.69 -16.20
N THR A 507 4.66 -2.03 -17.33
CA THR A 507 6.00 -1.46 -17.56
C THR A 507 6.28 -0.30 -16.61
N LEU A 508 5.32 0.59 -16.38
CA LEU A 508 5.49 1.71 -15.47
C LEU A 508 5.73 1.23 -14.03
N VAL A 509 4.95 0.27 -13.55
CA VAL A 509 5.12 -0.31 -12.20
C VAL A 509 6.49 -0.99 -12.06
N ALA A 510 6.85 -1.87 -13.01
CA ALA A 510 8.11 -2.61 -12.93
C ALA A 510 9.35 -1.69 -13.01
N GLU A 511 9.36 -0.68 -13.89
CA GLU A 511 10.51 0.23 -14.04
C GLU A 511 10.68 1.17 -12.84
N VAL A 512 9.57 1.65 -12.24
CA VAL A 512 9.63 2.47 -11.01
C VAL A 512 10.14 1.65 -9.84
N PHE A 513 9.67 0.40 -9.66
CA PHE A 513 10.22 -0.50 -8.63
C PHE A 513 11.70 -0.74 -8.82
N HIS A 514 12.13 -1.07 -10.04
CA HIS A 514 13.55 -1.24 -10.35
C HIS A 514 14.35 0.01 -9.97
N ARG A 515 13.84 1.20 -10.30
CA ARG A 515 14.50 2.48 -9.99
C ARG A 515 14.53 2.80 -8.50
N ALA A 516 13.46 2.54 -7.77
CA ALA A 516 13.43 2.71 -6.31
C ALA A 516 14.38 1.75 -5.60
N ILE A 517 14.46 0.49 -6.06
CA ILE A 517 15.44 -0.49 -5.54
C ILE A 517 16.86 -0.06 -5.89
N GLU A 518 17.13 0.42 -7.10
CA GLU A 518 18.45 0.96 -7.47
C GLU A 518 18.81 2.19 -6.63
N GLY A 519 17.85 3.08 -6.35
CA GLY A 519 18.02 4.29 -5.55
C GLY A 519 18.31 4.03 -4.07
N SER A 520 17.89 2.88 -3.55
CA SER A 520 18.13 2.46 -2.16
C SER A 520 19.63 2.44 -1.80
N ARG A 521 19.93 2.79 -0.54
CA ARG A 521 21.27 2.63 0.05
C ARG A 521 21.64 1.15 0.24
N ARG A 522 20.65 0.26 0.25
CA ARG A 522 20.73 -1.19 0.50
C ARG A 522 20.10 -1.94 -0.68
N SER A 523 20.76 -1.89 -1.84
CA SER A 523 20.13 -2.28 -3.10
C SER A 523 20.57 -3.64 -3.62
N ILE A 524 19.61 -4.54 -3.88
CA ILE A 524 19.86 -5.78 -4.62
C ILE A 524 20.12 -5.55 -6.12
N VAL A 525 19.73 -4.40 -6.67
CA VAL A 525 20.00 -4.03 -8.08
C VAL A 525 21.43 -3.52 -8.24
N LYS A 526 21.95 -2.70 -7.31
CA LYS A 526 23.36 -2.32 -7.28
C LYS A 526 24.30 -3.49 -6.95
N HIS A 527 23.78 -4.53 -6.29
CA HIS A 527 24.52 -5.73 -5.95
C HIS A 527 23.86 -6.97 -6.57
N PRO A 528 23.93 -7.16 -7.90
CA PRO A 528 23.17 -8.21 -8.61
C PRO A 528 23.58 -9.64 -8.23
N GLY A 529 24.73 -9.81 -7.58
CA GLY A 529 25.18 -11.10 -7.00
C GLY A 529 24.55 -11.43 -5.66
N TRP A 530 23.86 -10.50 -5.00
CA TRP A 530 23.21 -10.74 -3.72
C TRP A 530 22.09 -11.77 -3.86
N ARG A 531 21.99 -12.68 -2.89
CA ARG A 531 20.93 -13.71 -2.79
C ARG A 531 20.42 -13.74 -1.35
N PRO A 532 19.15 -14.12 -1.13
CA PRO A 532 18.62 -14.27 0.21
C PRO A 532 19.42 -15.32 0.98
N SER A 533 19.66 -15.02 2.26
CA SER A 533 20.52 -15.83 3.14
C SER A 533 19.81 -16.29 4.41
N LEU A 534 18.59 -15.80 4.66
CA LEU A 534 17.74 -16.29 5.73
C LEU A 534 17.15 -17.65 5.33
N PRO A 535 16.73 -18.48 6.30
CA PRO A 535 16.07 -19.75 6.02
C PRO A 535 14.90 -19.57 5.04
N SER A 536 14.82 -20.47 4.06
CA SER A 536 13.71 -20.52 3.11
C SER A 536 13.36 -21.97 2.79
N HIS A 537 12.11 -22.21 2.44
CA HIS A 537 11.61 -23.56 2.15
C HIS A 537 12.02 -24.05 0.75
N ARG A 538 12.34 -23.13 -0.16
CA ARG A 538 12.79 -23.44 -1.51
C ARG A 538 14.18 -22.85 -1.75
N ARG A 539 15.14 -23.72 -2.04
CA ARG A 539 16.53 -23.34 -2.31
C ARG A 539 16.61 -22.24 -3.37
N GLY A 540 17.29 -21.14 -3.04
CA GLY A 540 17.48 -20.01 -3.95
C GLY A 540 16.25 -19.10 -4.12
N ARG A 541 15.20 -19.29 -3.32
CA ARG A 541 14.03 -18.40 -3.24
C ARG A 541 13.85 -17.88 -1.81
N PHE A 542 13.09 -16.81 -1.67
CA PHE A 542 12.61 -16.26 -0.41
C PHE A 542 11.33 -15.45 -0.70
N THR A 543 10.18 -15.96 -0.25
CA THR A 543 8.85 -15.40 -0.50
C THR A 543 8.33 -14.61 0.70
N MET A 544 7.17 -13.96 0.55
CA MET A 544 6.48 -13.35 1.70
C MET A 544 6.09 -14.40 2.76
N THR A 545 5.78 -15.63 2.35
CA THR A 545 5.52 -16.73 3.29
C THR A 545 6.78 -17.16 4.04
N ASP A 546 7.95 -17.22 3.39
CA ASP A 546 9.23 -17.45 4.10
C ASP A 546 9.52 -16.32 5.11
N LEU A 547 9.23 -15.06 4.76
CA LEU A 547 9.37 -13.92 5.67
C LEU A 547 8.47 -14.08 6.91
N LEU A 548 7.19 -14.45 6.72
CA LEU A 548 6.26 -14.69 7.82
C LEU A 548 6.72 -15.86 8.69
N LEU A 549 7.13 -16.98 8.09
CA LEU A 549 7.65 -18.12 8.85
C LEU A 549 8.88 -17.73 9.66
N PHE A 550 9.78 -16.91 9.12
CA PHE A 550 10.91 -16.42 9.90
C PHE A 550 10.47 -15.49 11.04
N ALA A 551 9.57 -14.54 10.75
CA ALA A 551 9.09 -13.54 11.71
C ALA A 551 8.28 -14.14 12.87
N PHE A 552 7.56 -15.22 12.61
CA PHE A 552 6.73 -15.96 13.57
C PHE A 552 7.35 -17.31 13.95
N GLU A 553 8.68 -17.41 13.86
CA GLU A 553 9.47 -18.51 14.43
C GLU A 553 9.11 -19.91 13.93
N ASN A 554 8.52 -19.97 12.74
CA ASN A 554 7.98 -21.18 12.12
C ASN A 554 6.90 -21.86 12.98
N ASP A 555 6.27 -21.10 13.89
CA ASP A 555 5.27 -21.56 14.84
C ASP A 555 3.85 -21.27 14.31
N PRO A 556 3.04 -22.31 14.04
CA PRO A 556 1.65 -22.14 13.63
C PRO A 556 0.80 -21.34 14.63
N GLU A 557 1.06 -21.44 15.94
CA GLU A 557 0.30 -20.74 16.98
C GLU A 557 0.57 -19.23 16.94
N LEU A 558 1.78 -18.81 16.54
CA LEU A 558 2.09 -17.40 16.38
C LEU A 558 1.53 -16.80 15.07
N LEU A 559 1.33 -17.62 14.03
CA LEU A 559 0.70 -17.20 12.77
C LEU A 559 -0.83 -17.11 12.87
N ASN A 560 -1.43 -17.86 13.79
CA ASN A 560 -2.85 -17.81 14.14
C ASN A 560 -3.07 -18.07 15.63
N PRO A 561 -2.96 -17.03 16.49
CA PRO A 561 -3.07 -17.20 17.94
C PRO A 561 -4.49 -17.48 18.46
N LEU A 562 -5.49 -17.47 17.56
CA LEU A 562 -6.90 -17.69 17.89
C LEU A 562 -7.42 -19.06 17.43
N GLY A 563 -6.54 -19.95 16.93
CA GLY A 563 -6.87 -21.33 16.53
C GLY A 563 -7.33 -21.48 15.10
#